data_AF-A0A2R7K675-F1
#
_entry.id   AF-A0A2R7K675-F1
#
_cell.length_a   1.000
_cell.length_b   1.000
_cell.length_c   1.000
_cell.angle_alpha   90.00
_cell.angle_beta   90.00
_cell.angle_gamma   90.00
#
_symmetry.space_group_name_H-M   'P 1'
#
loop_
_entity.id
_entity.type
_entity.pdbx_description
1 polymer ?
#
loop_
_entity_poly.entity_id
_entity_poly.type
_entity_poly.pdbx_seq_one_letter_code
_entity_poly.pdbx_strand_id
1 'polypeptide(L)' 'NGDSEIFVHSSGLIDNIRENDSVSYDVEQGKKGLNAINVKIA' A
#
# COMPACT_ATOMS: atom_id res chain seq x y z
N ASN A 1 -13.89 -9.99 -12.16
CA ASN A 1 -13.43 -9.35 -10.92
C ASN A 1 -12.13 -8.67 -11.23
N GLY A 2 -12.15 -7.34 -11.31
CA GLY A 2 -10.96 -6.54 -11.52
C GLY A 2 -10.33 -6.27 -10.18
N ASP A 3 -9.58 -7.24 -9.68
CA ASP A 3 -8.69 -7.05 -8.54
C ASP A 3 -7.65 -6.01 -8.98
N SER A 4 -7.84 -4.77 -8.54
CA SER A 4 -6.93 -3.68 -8.88
C SER A 4 -5.57 -4.03 -8.29
N GLU A 5 -4.60 -4.32 -9.16
CA GLU A 5 -3.22 -4.58 -8.75
C GLU A 5 -2.63 -3.28 -8.19
N ILE A 6 -2.60 -3.20 -6.86
CA ILE A 6 -2.02 -2.09 -6.11
C ILE A 6 -0.57 -2.45 -5.83
N PHE A 7 0.34 -1.64 -6.34
CA PHE A 7 1.76 -1.84 -6.13
C PHE A 7 2.20 -1.14 -4.85
N VAL A 8 2.78 -1.91 -3.92
CA VAL A 8 3.41 -1.36 -2.72
C VAL A 8 4.92 -1.42 -2.85
N HIS A 9 5.60 -0.30 -2.57
CA HIS A 9 7.06 -0.28 -2.48
C HIS A 9 7.45 -0.34 -1.01
N SER A 10 8.54 -1.05 -0.69
CA SER A 10 9.06 -1.12 0.69
C SER A 10 9.44 0.24 1.27
N SER A 11 9.65 1.24 0.41
CA SER A 11 9.85 2.65 0.80
C SER A 11 8.61 3.33 1.36
N GLY A 12 7.41 2.81 1.08
CA GLY A 12 6.13 3.36 1.56
C GLY A 12 5.69 2.82 2.92
N LEU A 13 6.48 1.93 3.52
CA LEU A 13 6.28 1.37 4.85
C LEU A 13 6.77 2.39 5.87
N ILE A 14 5.83 3.04 6.57
CA ILE A 14 6.17 3.98 7.64
C ILE A 14 6.54 3.21 8.92
N ASP A 15 5.91 2.05 9.12
CA ASP A 15 6.03 1.24 10.32
C ASP A 15 6.34 -0.23 10.04
N ASN A 16 6.81 -0.92 11.08
CA ASN A 16 7.08 -2.35 11.05
C ASN A 16 5.75 -3.13 11.11
N ILE A 17 5.12 -3.29 9.95
CA ILE A 17 3.91 -4.09 9.79
C ILE A 17 4.23 -5.59 9.79
N ARG A 18 3.39 -6.36 10.48
CA ARG A 18 3.51 -7.82 10.61
C ARG A 18 2.37 -8.51 9.87
N GLU A 19 2.58 -9.75 9.47
CA GLU A 19 1.50 -10.59 8.92
C GLU A 19 0.36 -10.70 9.94
N ASN A 20 -0.89 -10.44 9.52
CA ASN A 20 -2.12 -10.25 10.32
C ASN A 20 -2.43 -8.83 10.83
N ASP A 21 -1.55 -7.86 10.58
CA ASP A 21 -1.85 -6.49 10.97
C ASP A 21 -2.78 -5.80 9.96
N SER A 22 -3.79 -5.08 10.46
CA SER A 22 -4.70 -4.33 9.60
C SER A 22 -4.08 -2.98 9.28
N VAL A 23 -3.68 -2.81 8.03
CA VAL A 23 -2.98 -1.60 7.59
C VAL A 23 -3.89 -0.72 6.74
N SER A 24 -3.78 0.58 6.96
CA SER A 24 -4.35 1.61 6.09
C SER A 24 -3.26 2.14 5.17
N TYR A 25 -3.59 2.32 3.90
CA TYR A 25 -2.71 2.92 2.90
C TYR A 25 -3.54 3.82 2.00
N ASP A 26 -2.89 4.82 1.43
CA ASP A 26 -3.49 5.70 0.44
C ASP A 26 -3.10 5.24 -0.95
N VAL A 27 -3.99 5.39 -1.94
CA VAL A 27 -3.78 4.86 -3.29
C VAL A 27 -3.61 6.02 -4.26
N GLU A 28 -2.41 6.15 -4.83
CA GLU A 28 -2.06 7.22 -5.75
C GLU A 28 -1.83 6.66 -7.16
N GLN A 29 -2.41 7.33 -8.17
CA GLN A 29 -2.24 6.93 -9.57
C GLN A 29 -0.88 7.44 -10.10
N GLY A 30 0.11 6.56 -10.14
CA GLY A 30 1.41 6.84 -10.72
C GLY A 30 1.51 6.49 -12.20
N LYS A 31 2.69 6.78 -12.80
CA LYS A 31 2.98 6.48 -14.22
C LYS A 31 2.84 5.00 -14.62
N LYS A 32 2.85 4.08 -13.64
CA LYS A 32 2.81 2.62 -13.85
C LYS A 32 1.51 1.97 -13.35
N GLY A 33 0.59 2.71 -12.75
CA GLY A 33 -0.62 2.16 -12.13
C GLY A 33 -0.91 2.74 -10.75
N LEU A 34 -1.83 2.10 -10.04
CA LEU A 34 -2.20 2.44 -8.66
C LEU A 34 -1.07 2.02 -7.72
N ASN A 35 -0.50 2.98 -6.99
CA ASN A 35 0.54 2.74 -5.98
C ASN A 35 -0.03 2.97 -4.59
N ALA A 36 0.27 2.08 -3.66
CA ALA A 36 0.01 2.30 -2.24
C ALA A 36 1.12 3.15 -1.62
N ILE A 37 0.74 4.29 -1.04
CA ILE A 37 1.60 5.23 -0.31
C ILE A 37 1.11 5.38 1.14
N ASN A 38 1.98 5.88 2.02
CA ASN A 38 1.67 6.12 3.44
C ASN A 38 1.08 4.89 4.16
N VAL A 39 1.70 3.72 3.98
CA VAL A 39 1.24 2.48 4.60
C VAL A 39 1.50 2.57 6.10
N LYS A 40 0.43 2.51 6.89
CA LYS A 40 0.45 2.61 8.35
C LYS A 40 -0.50 1.57 8.96
N ILE A 41 -0.24 1.20 10.21
CA ILE A 41 -1.16 0.37 11.00
C ILE A 41 -2.44 1.17 11.26
N ALA A 42 -3.61 0.55 11.07
CA ALA A 42 -4.93 1.17 11.25
C ALA A 42 -5.32 1.33 12.72
#